data_AF-A0A1M7RXE2-F1
#
_entry.id   AF-A0A1M7RXE2-F1
#
_cell.length_a   1.000
_cell.length_b   1.000
_cell.length_c   1.000
_cell.angle_alpha   90.00
_cell.angle_beta   90.00
_cell.angle_gamma   90.00
#
_symmetry.space_group_name_H-M   'P 1'
#
loop_
_entity.id
_entity.type
_entity.pdbx_description
1 polymer ?
#
loop_
_entity_poly.entity_id
_entity_poly.type
_entity_poly.pdbx_seq_one_letter_code
_entity_poly.pdbx_strand_id
1 'polypeptide(L)'
;MRVASAARAAYRSGHMARTTNLSRPIIEALYTEALVLADEVRAVFAAGTREPQIGEDASMRLALSTEGLKTTTRMMHVLAWLLNQRALFSGDLSENQVRLHGALPPDRGSDEAQLALLEPETRELIAETERLHQRIARLDEAWRQHFDMASPARAFQERIGRELGRLRDIG
;
A
#
# COMPACT_ATOMS: atom_id res chain seq x y z
N MET A 1 27.27 -1.53 1.85
CA MET A 1 26.24 -0.49 2.11
C MET A 1 26.28 0.73 1.17
N ARG A 2 27.38 1.05 0.45
CA ARG A 2 27.44 2.20 -0.48
C ARG A 2 26.87 1.98 -1.89
N VAL A 3 26.71 0.72 -2.32
CA VAL A 3 26.28 0.40 -3.70
C VAL A 3 24.76 0.53 -3.90
N ALA A 4 23.95 0.23 -2.87
CA ALA A 4 22.49 0.40 -2.90
C ALA A 4 22.06 1.88 -2.95
N SER A 5 22.83 2.77 -2.30
CA SER A 5 22.61 4.22 -2.30
C SER A 5 22.77 4.85 -3.69
N ALA A 6 23.69 4.35 -4.52
CA ALA A 6 23.90 4.85 -5.89
C ALA A 6 22.76 4.42 -6.85
N ALA A 7 22.22 3.21 -6.68
CA ALA A 7 21.07 2.74 -7.44
C ALA A 7 19.78 3.54 -7.13
N ARG A 8 19.61 3.97 -5.87
CA ARG A 8 18.51 4.84 -5.41
C ARG A 8 18.46 6.21 -6.11
N ALA A 9 19.59 6.75 -6.58
CA ALA A 9 19.63 8.05 -7.26
C ALA A 9 19.16 7.99 -8.73
N ALA A 10 19.43 6.87 -9.42
CA ALA A 10 19.11 6.72 -10.84
C ALA A 10 17.61 6.52 -11.11
N TYR A 11 16.85 5.97 -10.16
CA TYR A 11 15.43 5.67 -10.35
C TYR A 11 14.47 6.85 -10.04
N ARG A 12 14.95 7.91 -9.36
CA ARG A 12 14.12 9.02 -8.85
C ARG A 12 13.70 10.09 -9.88
N SER A 13 14.12 10.00 -11.15
CA SER A 13 13.86 11.06 -12.15
C SER A 13 12.69 10.81 -13.11
N GLY A 14 11.83 9.82 -12.85
CA GLY A 14 10.61 9.61 -13.63
C GLY A 14 9.43 10.43 -13.09
N HIS A 15 9.11 11.56 -13.73
CA HIS A 15 7.90 12.34 -13.47
C HIS A 15 6.65 11.47 -13.79
N MET A 16 6.11 10.76 -12.81
CA MET A 16 4.92 9.92 -12.97
C MET A 16 3.69 10.81 -13.06
N ALA A 17 3.17 10.95 -14.29
CA ALA A 17 1.86 11.52 -14.57
C ALA A 17 0.79 10.92 -13.64
N ARG A 18 -0.22 11.73 -13.26
CA ARG A 18 -1.39 11.28 -12.50
C ARG A 18 -2.12 10.17 -13.27
N THR A 19 -1.72 8.92 -13.05
CA THR A 19 -2.37 7.75 -13.62
C THR A 19 -3.59 7.42 -12.77
N THR A 20 -4.75 7.90 -13.21
CA THR A 20 -6.06 7.59 -12.64
C THR A 20 -6.59 6.23 -13.09
N ASN A 21 -5.80 5.44 -13.84
CA ASN A 21 -6.22 4.16 -14.39
C ASN A 21 -5.18 3.07 -14.09
N LEU A 22 -5.66 1.94 -13.55
CA LEU A 22 -4.82 0.81 -13.16
C LEU A 22 -4.42 0.04 -14.43
N SER A 23 -3.12 -0.04 -14.72
CA SER A 23 -2.63 -0.80 -15.88
C SER A 23 -1.59 -1.84 -15.47
N ARG A 24 -1.51 -2.94 -16.23
CA ARG A 24 -0.56 -4.02 -15.97
C ARG A 24 0.90 -3.54 -15.83
N PRO A 25 1.44 -2.67 -16.70
CA PRO A 25 2.81 -2.18 -16.54
C PRO A 25 3.03 -1.41 -15.22
N ILE A 26 2.05 -0.63 -14.78
CA ILE A 26 2.12 0.11 -13.51
C ILE A 26 2.17 -0.87 -12.33
N ILE A 27 1.32 -1.92 -12.35
CA ILE A 27 1.32 -2.95 -11.30
C ILE A 27 2.65 -3.69 -11.23
N GLU A 28 3.20 -4.10 -12.37
CA GLU A 28 4.49 -4.83 -12.38
C GLU A 28 5.66 -3.96 -11.91
N ALA A 29 5.65 -2.67 -12.28
CA ALA A 29 6.64 -1.71 -11.78
C ALA A 29 6.53 -1.52 -10.25
N LEU A 30 5.32 -1.32 -9.73
CA LEU A 30 5.06 -1.20 -8.29
C LEU A 30 5.39 -2.48 -7.53
N TYR A 31 5.12 -3.65 -8.10
CA TYR A 31 5.47 -4.94 -7.52
C TYR A 31 6.98 -5.12 -7.39
N THR A 32 7.73 -4.73 -8.42
CA THR A 32 9.19 -4.77 -8.39
C THR A 32 9.74 -3.79 -7.34
N GLU A 33 9.22 -2.55 -7.31
CA GLU A 33 9.57 -1.53 -6.30
C GLU A 33 9.30 -2.05 -4.88
N ALA A 34 8.13 -2.66 -4.66
CA ALA A 34 7.74 -3.23 -3.36
C ALA A 34 8.62 -4.40 -2.94
N LEU A 35 9.05 -5.27 -3.87
CA LEU A 35 9.95 -6.39 -3.55
C LEU A 35 11.33 -5.91 -3.11
N VAL A 36 11.90 -4.91 -3.79
CA VAL A 36 13.17 -4.29 -3.40
C VAL A 36 13.05 -3.67 -2.01
N LEU A 37 11.99 -2.90 -1.77
CA LEU A 37 11.77 -2.25 -0.48
C LEU A 37 11.53 -3.28 0.65
N ALA A 38 10.81 -4.37 0.37
CA ALA A 38 10.60 -5.44 1.33
C ALA A 38 11.90 -6.16 1.72
N ASP A 39 12.84 -6.28 0.78
CA ASP A 39 14.17 -6.82 1.04
C ASP A 39 14.98 -5.92 1.98
N GLU A 40 14.97 -4.60 1.73
CA GLU A 40 15.61 -3.60 2.59
C GLU A 40 15.01 -3.61 4.01
N VAL A 41 13.67 -3.63 4.12
CA VAL A 41 12.94 -3.75 5.39
C VAL A 41 13.35 -5.02 6.14
N ARG A 42 13.41 -6.16 5.44
CA ARG A 42 13.84 -7.43 6.05
C ARG A 42 15.27 -7.34 6.58
N ALA A 43 16.18 -6.74 5.81
CA ALA A 43 17.58 -6.60 6.22
C ALA A 43 17.74 -5.74 7.47
N VAL A 44 17.00 -4.62 7.58
CA VAL A 44 17.06 -3.71 8.73
C VAL A 44 16.42 -4.31 9.97
N PHE A 45 15.20 -4.87 9.84
CA PHE A 45 14.43 -5.31 11.01
C PHE A 45 14.71 -6.76 11.47
N ALA A 46 15.46 -7.57 10.71
CA ALA A 46 15.96 -8.86 11.19
C ALA A 46 16.87 -8.72 12.42
N ALA A 47 17.54 -7.58 12.57
CA ALA A 47 18.31 -7.27 13.78
C ALA A 47 17.43 -7.08 15.03
N GLY A 48 16.17 -6.65 14.86
CA GLY A 48 15.23 -6.46 15.97
C GLY A 48 14.72 -7.76 16.61
N THR A 49 14.96 -8.91 15.96
CA THR A 49 14.63 -10.26 16.49
C THR A 49 15.78 -10.94 17.23
N ARG A 50 16.95 -10.28 17.36
CA ARG A 50 18.12 -10.84 18.04
C ARG A 50 17.99 -10.77 19.57
N GLU A 51 18.74 -11.62 20.27
CA GLU A 51 18.84 -11.53 21.72
C GLU A 51 19.51 -10.21 22.15
N PRO A 52 18.99 -9.56 23.20
CA PRO A 52 19.51 -8.27 23.65
C PRO A 52 20.94 -8.41 24.17
N GLN A 53 21.79 -7.47 23.77
CA GLN A 53 23.18 -7.42 24.24
C GLN A 53 23.26 -6.68 25.57
N ILE A 54 24.24 -7.05 26.40
CA ILE A 54 24.50 -6.38 27.68
C ILE A 54 24.78 -4.90 27.42
N GLY A 55 23.97 -4.01 27.99
CA GLY A 55 24.09 -2.55 27.84
C GLY A 55 23.27 -1.95 26.69
N GLU A 56 22.49 -2.75 25.96
CA GLU A 56 21.59 -2.24 24.92
C GLU A 56 20.37 -1.51 25.50
N ASP A 57 20.09 -0.32 24.98
CA ASP A 57 18.95 0.50 25.39
C ASP A 57 17.62 -0.21 25.13
N ALA A 58 16.88 -0.51 26.21
CA ALA A 58 15.61 -1.19 26.15
C ALA A 58 14.52 -0.39 25.41
N SER A 59 14.54 0.94 25.50
CA SER A 59 13.58 1.81 24.82
C SER A 59 13.83 1.85 23.33
N MET A 60 15.10 1.96 22.90
CA MET A 60 15.46 1.88 21.48
C MET A 60 15.09 0.52 20.87
N ARG A 61 15.35 -0.57 21.60
CA ARG A 61 15.00 -1.92 21.14
C ARG A 61 13.48 -2.09 20.99
N LEU A 62 12.69 -1.63 21.96
CA LEU A 62 11.23 -1.67 21.88
C LEU A 62 10.71 -0.85 20.69
N ALA A 63 11.27 0.33 20.45
CA ALA A 63 10.94 1.15 19.28
C ALA A 63 11.23 0.41 17.98
N LEU A 64 12.42 -0.19 17.86
CA LEU A 64 12.82 -0.94 16.68
C LEU A 64 11.89 -2.13 16.41
N SER A 65 11.55 -2.91 17.45
CA SER A 65 10.63 -4.05 17.31
C SER A 65 9.21 -3.60 16.95
N THR A 66 8.70 -2.54 17.59
CA THR A 66 7.33 -2.04 17.37
C THR A 66 7.18 -1.46 15.96
N GLU A 67 8.08 -0.57 15.55
CA GLU A 67 8.04 0.05 14.23
C GLU A 67 8.41 -0.96 13.12
N GLY A 68 9.26 -1.93 13.41
CA GLY A 68 9.54 -3.05 12.51
C GLY A 68 8.32 -3.92 12.22
N LEU A 69 7.52 -4.25 13.25
CA LEU A 69 6.29 -5.02 13.08
C LEU A 69 5.25 -4.25 12.25
N LYS A 70 5.08 -2.94 12.49
CA LYS A 70 4.20 -2.09 11.68
C LYS A 70 4.65 -2.06 10.23
N THR A 71 5.94 -1.82 9.99
CA THR A 71 6.53 -1.71 8.66
C THR A 71 6.43 -3.01 7.87
N THR A 72 6.76 -4.15 8.48
CA THR A 72 6.63 -5.47 7.83
C THR A 72 5.18 -5.82 7.52
N THR A 73 4.24 -5.52 8.43
CA THR A 73 2.81 -5.71 8.19
C THR A 73 2.31 -4.84 7.04
N ARG A 74 2.73 -3.58 6.98
CA ARG A 74 2.43 -2.66 5.87
C ARG A 74 2.94 -3.21 4.54
N MET A 75 4.18 -3.69 4.50
CA MET A 75 4.76 -4.29 3.29
C MET A 75 4.03 -5.56 2.87
N MET A 76 3.62 -6.40 3.83
CA MET A 76 2.81 -7.58 3.55
C MET A 76 1.47 -7.20 2.91
N HIS A 77 0.76 -6.20 3.44
CA HIS A 77 -0.49 -5.71 2.87
C HIS A 77 -0.30 -5.17 1.45
N VAL A 78 0.76 -4.38 1.23
CA VAL A 78 1.13 -3.86 -0.10
C VAL A 78 1.38 -5.00 -1.09
N LEU A 79 2.18 -5.99 -0.73
CA LEU A 79 2.49 -7.11 -1.59
C LEU A 79 1.26 -7.97 -1.88
N ALA A 80 0.43 -8.26 -0.88
CA ALA A 80 -0.81 -9.01 -1.05
C ALA A 80 -1.77 -8.30 -2.02
N TRP A 81 -1.92 -6.99 -1.88
CA TRP A 81 -2.73 -6.20 -2.81
C TRP A 81 -2.18 -6.27 -4.24
N LEU A 82 -0.88 -6.07 -4.43
CA LEU A 82 -0.25 -6.13 -5.74
C LEU A 82 -0.38 -7.51 -6.40
N LEU A 83 -0.25 -8.59 -5.62
CA LEU A 83 -0.46 -9.95 -6.09
C LEU A 83 -1.91 -10.19 -6.56
N ASN A 84 -2.90 -9.67 -5.83
CA ASN A 84 -4.31 -9.74 -6.26
C ASN A 84 -4.52 -9.01 -7.60
N GLN A 85 -3.90 -7.84 -7.79
CA GLN A 85 -4.00 -7.12 -9.06
C GLN A 85 -3.31 -7.86 -10.20
N ARG A 86 -2.16 -8.49 -9.95
CA ARG A 86 -1.49 -9.33 -10.96
C ARG A 86 -2.35 -10.53 -11.36
N ALA A 87 -2.97 -11.19 -10.39
CA ALA A 87 -3.89 -12.30 -10.63
C ALA A 87 -5.17 -11.87 -11.40
N LEU A 88 -5.64 -10.63 -11.19
CA LEU A 88 -6.71 -10.05 -12.02
C LEU A 88 -6.26 -9.89 -13.48
N PHE A 89 -5.07 -9.31 -13.71
CA PHE A 89 -4.55 -9.09 -15.06
C PHE A 89 -4.14 -10.38 -15.80
N SER A 90 -3.84 -11.46 -15.09
CA SER A 90 -3.63 -12.79 -15.69
C SER A 90 -4.94 -13.54 -15.97
N GLY A 91 -6.06 -13.09 -15.40
CA GLY A 91 -7.35 -13.77 -15.48
C GLY A 91 -7.55 -14.87 -14.44
N ASP A 92 -6.63 -15.03 -13.47
CA ASP A 92 -6.72 -16.00 -12.38
C ASP A 92 -7.77 -15.58 -11.33
N LEU A 93 -8.00 -14.27 -11.18
CA LEU A 93 -9.06 -13.70 -10.37
C LEU A 93 -10.01 -12.87 -11.21
N SER A 94 -11.30 -12.95 -10.91
CA SER A 94 -12.31 -12.04 -11.44
C SER A 94 -12.32 -10.70 -10.69
N GLU A 95 -12.80 -9.65 -11.36
CA GLU A 95 -13.00 -8.33 -10.74
C GLU A 95 -13.87 -8.38 -9.48
N ASN A 96 -14.90 -9.25 -9.47
CA ASN A 96 -15.76 -9.44 -8.31
C ASN A 96 -15.01 -10.00 -7.09
N GLN A 97 -14.09 -10.96 -7.31
CA GLN A 97 -13.29 -11.54 -6.23
C GLN A 97 -12.32 -10.50 -5.64
N VAL A 98 -11.65 -9.71 -6.49
CA VAL A 98 -10.75 -8.64 -6.04
C VAL A 98 -11.51 -7.52 -5.34
N ARG A 99 -12.74 -7.21 -5.76
CA ARG A 99 -13.58 -6.22 -5.07
C ARG A 99 -13.91 -6.65 -3.64
N LEU A 100 -14.31 -7.91 -3.45
CA LEU A 100 -14.75 -8.44 -2.14
C LEU A 100 -13.59 -8.70 -1.17
N HIS A 101 -12.45 -9.15 -1.68
CA HIS A 101 -11.35 -9.66 -0.82
C HIS A 101 -9.99 -8.99 -1.08
N GLY A 102 -9.89 -8.10 -2.05
CA GLY A 102 -8.64 -7.47 -2.48
C GLY A 102 -8.46 -6.03 -2.02
N ALA A 103 -9.22 -5.54 -1.03
CA ALA A 103 -9.05 -4.20 -0.49
C ALA A 103 -7.72 -4.06 0.24
N LEU A 104 -7.03 -2.95 0.03
CA LEU A 104 -5.83 -2.64 0.80
C LEU A 104 -6.25 -2.29 2.23
N PRO A 105 -5.80 -3.03 3.26
CA PRO A 105 -6.10 -2.66 4.63
C PRO A 105 -5.50 -1.29 4.99
N PRO A 106 -6.16 -0.51 5.86
CA PRO A 106 -5.62 0.75 6.32
C PRO A 106 -4.28 0.53 7.03
N ASP A 107 -3.37 1.47 6.85
CA ASP A 107 -2.07 1.42 7.50
C ASP A 107 -2.17 1.81 8.97
N ARG A 108 -1.27 1.25 9.78
CA ARG A 108 -1.02 1.73 11.14
C ARG A 108 0.20 2.65 11.10
N GLY A 109 -0.04 3.95 11.25
CA GLY A 109 1.02 4.96 11.25
C GLY A 109 2.08 4.70 12.33
N SER A 110 3.27 5.21 12.05
CA SER A 110 4.38 5.22 13.00
C SER A 110 4.17 6.24 14.12
N ASP A 111 4.74 5.96 15.30
CA ASP A 111 4.70 6.87 16.45
C ASP A 111 5.94 7.78 16.44
N GLU A 112 5.73 9.10 16.38
CA GLU A 112 6.82 10.09 16.30
C GLU A 112 7.82 9.97 17.47
N ALA A 113 7.34 9.66 18.68
CA ALA A 113 8.20 9.49 19.84
C ALA A 113 9.07 8.23 19.73
N GLN A 114 8.52 7.16 19.16
CA GLN A 114 9.28 5.93 18.87
C GLN A 114 10.27 6.15 17.74
N LEU A 115 9.85 6.81 16.66
CA LEU A 115 10.72 7.14 15.52
C LEU A 115 11.92 7.98 15.95
N ALA A 116 11.76 8.92 16.87
CA ALA A 116 12.85 9.76 17.38
C ALA A 116 13.98 8.96 18.05
N LEU A 117 13.71 7.74 18.50
CA LEU A 117 14.70 6.82 19.08
C LEU A 117 15.48 6.03 18.02
N LEU A 118 15.05 6.07 16.76
CA LEU A 118 15.63 5.27 15.68
C LEU A 118 16.66 6.06 14.87
N GLU A 119 17.61 5.33 14.29
CA GLU A 119 18.59 5.89 13.37
C GLU A 119 17.90 6.60 12.17
N PRO A 120 18.49 7.69 11.65
CA PRO A 120 17.92 8.42 10.52
C PRO A 120 17.61 7.53 9.31
N GLU A 121 18.46 6.56 9.00
CA GLU A 121 18.26 5.65 7.87
C GLU A 121 17.05 4.73 8.06
N THR A 122 16.85 4.21 9.28
CA THR A 122 15.67 3.40 9.63
C THR A 122 14.39 4.22 9.54
N ARG A 123 14.41 5.48 10.00
CA ARG A 123 13.26 6.39 9.86
C ARG A 123 12.89 6.66 8.41
N GLU A 124 13.88 6.91 7.55
CA GLU A 124 13.63 7.13 6.12
C GLU A 124 13.06 5.88 5.46
N LEU A 125 13.57 4.69 5.80
CA LEU A 125 13.04 3.43 5.28
C LEU A 125 11.56 3.23 5.67
N ILE A 126 11.21 3.51 6.93
CA ILE A 126 9.82 3.49 7.39
C ILE A 126 8.97 4.47 6.57
N ALA A 127 9.42 5.72 6.42
CA ALA A 127 8.70 6.74 5.66
C ALA A 127 8.53 6.36 4.18
N GLU A 128 9.53 5.71 3.56
CA GLU A 128 9.42 5.19 2.20
C GLU A 128 8.31 4.14 2.08
N THR A 129 8.20 3.22 3.06
CA THR A 129 7.11 2.23 3.07
C THR A 129 5.73 2.89 3.24
N GLU A 130 5.62 3.94 4.05
CA GLU A 130 4.39 4.72 4.23
C GLU A 130 3.97 5.42 2.94
N ARG A 131 4.92 6.07 2.25
CA ARG A 131 4.67 6.72 0.94
C ARG A 131 4.19 5.71 -0.10
N LEU A 132 4.79 4.52 -0.14
CA LEU A 132 4.38 3.45 -1.05
C LEU A 132 2.95 2.97 -0.73
N HIS A 133 2.66 2.69 0.54
CA HIS A 133 1.30 2.31 0.96
C HIS A 133 0.28 3.37 0.58
N GLN A 134 0.53 4.65 0.90
CA GLN A 134 -0.36 5.75 0.56
C GLN A 134 -0.58 5.89 -0.96
N ARG A 135 0.47 5.67 -1.77
CA ARG A 135 0.34 5.66 -3.23
C ARG A 135 -0.57 4.54 -3.71
N ILE A 136 -0.43 3.34 -3.15
CA ILE A 136 -1.26 2.19 -3.50
C ILE A 136 -2.69 2.37 -2.98
N ALA A 137 -2.89 2.94 -1.79
CA ALA A 137 -4.20 3.25 -1.25
C ALA A 137 -4.99 4.20 -2.17
N ARG A 138 -4.33 5.22 -2.73
CA ARG A 138 -4.96 6.11 -3.73
C ARG A 138 -5.34 5.37 -5.02
N LEU A 139 -4.55 4.38 -5.44
CA LEU A 139 -4.85 3.56 -6.61
C LEU A 139 -6.02 2.60 -6.33
N ASP A 140 -6.04 1.94 -5.17
CA ASP A 140 -7.14 1.06 -4.75
C ASP A 140 -8.46 1.83 -4.69
N GLU A 141 -8.46 3.03 -4.08
CA GLU A 141 -9.64 3.88 -4.01
C GLU A 141 -10.13 4.32 -5.40
N ALA A 142 -9.23 4.83 -6.25
CA ALA A 142 -9.59 5.25 -7.61
C ALA A 142 -10.14 4.08 -8.44
N TRP A 143 -9.55 2.89 -8.30
CA TRP A 143 -10.00 1.67 -8.95
C TRP A 143 -11.40 1.29 -8.46
N ARG A 144 -11.64 1.24 -7.14
CA ARG A 144 -12.95 0.92 -6.54
C ARG A 144 -14.06 1.90 -6.96
N GLN A 145 -13.76 3.20 -6.95
CA GLN A 145 -14.72 4.22 -7.39
C GLN A 145 -15.17 4.00 -8.84
N HIS A 146 -14.26 3.56 -9.72
CA HIS A 146 -14.61 3.25 -11.11
C HIS A 146 -15.63 2.10 -11.20
N PHE A 147 -15.50 1.05 -10.37
CA PHE A 147 -16.49 -0.04 -10.33
C PHE A 147 -17.84 0.39 -9.79
N ASP A 148 -17.84 1.21 -8.74
CA ASP A 148 -19.09 1.68 -8.16
C ASP A 148 -19.89 2.54 -9.15
N MET A 149 -19.20 3.30 -9.99
CA MET A 149 -19.83 4.04 -11.10
C MET A 149 -20.33 3.12 -12.23
N ALA A 150 -19.65 2.01 -12.50
CA ALA A 150 -20.01 1.06 -13.55
C ALA A 150 -21.03 -0.01 -13.11
N SER A 151 -21.45 -0.04 -11.84
CA SER A 151 -22.28 -1.10 -11.28
C SER A 151 -23.72 -1.12 -11.86
N PRO A 152 -24.18 -2.25 -12.44
CA PRO A 152 -25.55 -2.39 -12.94
C PRO A 152 -26.63 -2.18 -11.87
N ALA A 153 -26.33 -2.49 -10.61
CA ALA A 153 -27.25 -2.31 -9.50
C ALA A 153 -27.50 -0.81 -9.23
N ARG A 154 -26.48 0.04 -9.34
CA ARG A 154 -26.65 1.51 -9.27
C ARG A 154 -27.47 2.03 -10.44
N ALA A 155 -27.16 1.61 -11.67
CA ALA A 155 -27.92 2.01 -12.85
C ALA A 155 -29.41 1.64 -12.72
N PHE A 156 -29.70 0.48 -12.11
CA PHE A 156 -31.06 0.05 -11.79
C PHE A 156 -31.71 0.90 -10.68
N GLN A 157 -30.99 1.19 -9.58
CA GLN A 157 -31.48 2.06 -8.50
C GLN A 157 -31.77 3.49 -8.97
N GLU A 158 -30.90 4.07 -9.80
CA GLU A 158 -31.10 5.38 -10.41
C GLU A 158 -32.32 5.39 -11.33
N ARG A 159 -32.58 4.30 -12.06
CA ARG A 159 -33.80 4.15 -12.86
C ARG A 159 -35.05 4.12 -11.98
N ILE A 160 -35.04 3.33 -10.89
CA ILE A 160 -36.17 3.29 -9.94
C ILE A 160 -36.41 4.65 -9.30
N GLY A 161 -35.35 5.33 -8.85
CA GLY A 161 -35.45 6.66 -8.24
C GLY A 161 -36.07 7.70 -9.19
N ARG A 162 -35.70 7.66 -10.48
CA ARG A 162 -36.30 8.52 -11.51
C ARG A 162 -37.78 8.24 -11.73
N GLU A 163 -38.19 6.97 -11.84
CA GLU A 163 -39.60 6.61 -12.03
C GLU A 163 -40.47 6.97 -10.81
N LEU A 164 -39.95 6.74 -9.59
CA LEU A 164 -40.67 7.11 -8.36
C LEU A 164 -40.79 8.62 -8.17
N GLY A 165 -39.77 9.39 -8.56
CA GLY A 165 -39.84 10.86 -8.57
C GLY A 165 -40.91 11.37 -9.53
N ARG A 166 -40.95 10.80 -10.74
CA ARG A 166 -41.94 11.15 -11.77
C ARG A 166 -43.38 10.89 -11.34
N LEU A 167 -43.63 9.79 -10.61
CA LEU A 167 -44.96 9.48 -10.07
C LEU A 167 -45.40 10.43 -8.97
N ARG A 168 -44.46 11.06 -8.25
CA ARG A 168 -44.75 12.00 -7.17
C ARG A 168 -45.10 13.41 -7.68
N ASP A 169 -44.65 13.78 -8.87
CA ASP A 169 -44.91 15.09 -9.49
C ASP A 169 -46.24 15.12 -10.31
N ILE A 170 -46.95 13.99 -10.41
CA ILE A 170 -48.21 13.83 -11.15
C ILE A 170 -49.44 13.82 -10.20
N GLY A 171 -49.23 13.96 -8.89
CA GLY A 171 -50.29 14.09 -7.88
C GLY A 171 -50.27 15.45 -7.20
#